data_AF-A0A9E3K2U5-F1
#
_entry.id   AF-A0A9E3K2U5-F1
#
_cell.length_a   1.000
_cell.length_b   1.000
_cell.length_c   1.000
_cell.angle_alpha   90.00
_cell.angle_beta   90.00
_cell.angle_gamma   90.00
#
_symmetry.space_group_name_H-M   'P 1'
#
loop_
_entity.id
_entity.type
_entity.pdbx_description
1 polymer ?
#
loop_
_entity_poly.entity_id
_entity_poly.type
_entity_poly.pdbx_seq_one_letter_code
_entity_poly.pdbx_strand_id
1 'polypeptide(L)'
;MRKAPSNETLTSLFEGYARHFLYHQTTIRTPLSFIDGFAQYFATTRFSDDQMAIGRSPVNVGRYLAFLDEGHRHSLSYTDVLNDNDSGTITYGGAEGVKLEFAARSWLLTHFMLSTEDNRTRLAQYLDLADRGMPAGTAFEAAFGTKPKDLDTVLWRYRLSSLKEVQVAVPALPAARIAYTNLPGSVSDYVMIDAKLKACPSRATGEALLRSMTSRPGGTPQHPLARLALGRAQIDWGKPQDAIADLSTLAGAAKGNTEAKYLLGLAYLRLASQQQGAPRAESMAAAHRHLVAAVNADPASAEAAYALLRAELESGEALSETALTATELAWKNGREVNDYARAAALLQAYAGNSTTSRHAFKTLANDRRDPAMATWAKQWQARLFEGVDSSDVLAELRRAPAPGTAFNEWTISQDSTMQEVALAAGRESAEHAKDPSVPVSPGDAPGSSLRRRK
;
A
#
# COMPACT_ATOMS: atom_id res chain seq x y z
N MET A 1 11.86 12.61 -26.39
CA MET A 1 11.90 13.04 -24.98
C MET A 1 13.34 13.32 -24.56
N ARG A 2 13.72 14.55 -24.17
CA ARG A 2 14.94 14.71 -23.35
C ARG A 2 14.70 13.84 -22.12
N LYS A 3 15.51 12.81 -21.90
CA LYS A 3 15.35 11.87 -20.77
C LYS A 3 15.26 12.70 -19.49
N ALA A 4 14.05 12.92 -18.98
CA ALA A 4 13.91 13.46 -17.65
C ALA A 4 14.68 12.49 -16.74
N PRO A 5 15.67 12.98 -15.96
CA PRO A 5 16.46 12.10 -15.12
C PRO A 5 15.53 11.32 -14.21
N SER A 6 15.89 10.05 -13.96
CA SER A 6 15.20 9.25 -12.96
C SER A 6 15.26 9.97 -11.60
N ASN A 7 14.11 10.33 -11.06
CA ASN A 7 13.97 10.82 -9.70
C ASN A 7 13.48 9.65 -8.85
N GLU A 8 14.32 9.16 -7.94
CA GLU A 8 14.02 8.00 -7.11
C GLU A 8 12.81 8.25 -6.19
N THR A 9 12.68 9.44 -5.62
CA THR A 9 11.52 9.81 -4.80
C THR A 9 10.22 9.74 -5.60
N LEU A 10 10.23 10.20 -6.85
CA LEU A 10 9.06 10.09 -7.73
C LEU A 10 8.78 8.63 -8.12
N THR A 11 9.83 7.83 -8.31
CA THR A 11 9.70 6.39 -8.56
C THR A 11 9.03 5.69 -7.37
N SER A 12 9.46 5.96 -6.14
CA SER A 12 8.84 5.39 -4.94
C SER A 12 7.37 5.82 -4.79
N LEU A 13 7.06 7.09 -5.08
CA LEU A 13 5.68 7.57 -5.05
C LEU A 13 4.79 6.82 -6.06
N PHE A 14 5.27 6.64 -7.29
CA PHE A 14 4.52 5.93 -8.32
C PHE A 14 4.46 4.42 -8.11
N GLU A 15 5.46 3.81 -7.48
CA GLU A 15 5.39 2.41 -7.04
C GLU A 15 4.21 2.21 -6.08
N GLY A 16 4.17 2.99 -5.00
CA GLY A 16 3.08 2.94 -4.03
C GLY A 16 1.73 3.26 -4.68
N TYR A 17 1.67 4.32 -5.49
CA TYR A 17 0.44 4.68 -6.20
C TYR A 17 -0.07 3.56 -7.11
N ALA A 18 0.80 2.94 -7.91
CA ALA A 18 0.41 1.87 -8.83
C ALA A 18 -0.16 0.65 -8.09
N ARG A 19 0.43 0.31 -6.93
CA ARG A 19 -0.08 -0.76 -6.07
C ARG A 19 -1.45 -0.43 -5.48
N HIS A 20 -1.61 0.76 -4.90
CA HIS A 20 -2.92 1.20 -4.37
C HIS A 20 -3.96 1.32 -5.50
N PHE A 21 -3.57 1.78 -6.68
CA PHE A 21 -4.43 1.81 -7.87
C PHE A 21 -4.91 0.40 -8.25
N LEU A 22 -4.00 -0.59 -8.29
CA LEU A 22 -4.36 -1.99 -8.56
C LEU A 22 -5.37 -2.51 -7.54
N TYR A 23 -5.13 -2.25 -6.24
CA TYR A 23 -6.01 -2.70 -5.17
C TYR A 23 -7.36 -2.00 -5.12
N HIS A 24 -7.38 -0.72 -5.52
CA HIS A 24 -8.58 0.08 -5.56
C HIS A 24 -9.49 -0.35 -6.73
N GLN A 25 -8.90 -0.62 -7.89
CA GLN A 25 -9.65 -0.90 -9.12
C GLN A 25 -9.94 -2.40 -9.35
N THR A 26 -9.28 -3.30 -8.61
CA THR A 26 -9.39 -4.75 -8.83
C THR A 26 -9.45 -5.55 -7.52
N THR A 27 -9.83 -6.82 -7.62
CA THR A 27 -9.78 -7.80 -6.52
C THR A 27 -8.46 -8.56 -6.47
N ILE A 28 -7.47 -8.19 -7.29
CA ILE A 28 -6.19 -8.90 -7.36
C ILE A 28 -5.44 -8.69 -6.03
N ARG A 29 -5.20 -9.80 -5.33
CA ARG A 29 -4.42 -9.86 -4.06
C ARG A 29 -3.34 -10.95 -4.07
N THR A 30 -3.24 -11.67 -5.18
CA THR A 30 -2.24 -12.70 -5.49
C THR A 30 -2.15 -12.83 -7.01
N PRO A 31 -1.01 -13.20 -7.60
CA PRO A 31 0.30 -13.47 -6.97
C PRO A 31 1.05 -12.18 -6.59
N LEU A 32 1.91 -12.26 -5.58
CA LEU A 32 2.73 -11.13 -5.13
C LEU A 32 3.68 -10.66 -6.22
N SER A 33 4.20 -11.58 -7.04
CA SER A 33 5.08 -11.26 -8.16
C SER A 33 4.41 -10.37 -9.22
N PHE A 34 3.11 -10.56 -9.47
CA PHE A 34 2.38 -9.64 -10.36
C PHE A 34 2.12 -8.29 -9.68
N ILE A 35 1.74 -8.28 -8.41
CA ILE A 35 1.46 -7.03 -7.67
C ILE A 35 2.71 -6.15 -7.61
N ASP A 36 3.86 -6.70 -7.20
CA ASP A 36 5.12 -5.96 -7.15
C ASP A 36 5.62 -5.64 -8.55
N GLY A 37 5.54 -6.59 -9.49
CA GLY A 37 5.95 -6.35 -10.85
C GLY A 37 5.13 -5.25 -11.54
N PHE A 38 3.83 -5.19 -11.30
CA PHE A 38 2.94 -4.11 -11.75
C PHE A 38 3.36 -2.77 -11.16
N ALA A 39 3.58 -2.72 -9.84
CA ALA A 39 4.03 -1.52 -9.16
C ALA A 39 5.36 -1.01 -9.73
N GLN A 40 6.35 -1.88 -9.90
CA GLN A 40 7.65 -1.52 -10.50
C GLN A 40 7.53 -1.13 -11.99
N TYR A 41 6.65 -1.78 -12.76
CA TYR A 41 6.45 -1.48 -14.18
C TYR A 41 5.93 -0.06 -14.41
N PHE A 42 5.03 0.40 -13.52
CA PHE A 42 4.46 1.75 -13.57
C PHE A 42 5.23 2.79 -12.73
N ALA A 43 6.15 2.38 -11.85
CA ALA A 43 6.94 3.30 -11.01
C ALA A 43 7.74 4.34 -11.80
N THR A 44 8.14 4.01 -13.04
CA THR A 44 8.89 4.92 -13.91
C THR A 44 8.04 5.67 -14.91
N THR A 45 6.70 5.65 -14.77
CA THR A 45 5.80 6.34 -15.69
C THR A 45 6.18 7.81 -15.81
N ARG A 46 6.32 8.33 -17.03
CA ARG A 46 6.58 9.76 -17.28
C ARG A 46 5.60 10.28 -18.30
N PHE A 47 5.16 11.52 -18.09
CA PHE A 47 4.23 12.23 -18.95
C PHE A 47 4.97 13.36 -19.68
N SER A 48 4.67 13.53 -20.95
CA SER A 48 4.84 14.78 -21.71
C SER A 48 3.46 15.32 -22.10
N ASP A 49 3.42 16.39 -22.89
CA ASP A 49 2.17 17.03 -23.27
C ASP A 49 1.23 16.10 -24.06
N ASP A 50 1.79 15.19 -24.86
CA ASP A 50 1.08 14.35 -25.83
C ASP A 50 1.42 12.85 -25.73
N GLN A 51 2.29 12.46 -24.79
CA GLN A 51 2.77 11.08 -24.66
C GLN A 51 2.96 10.67 -23.20
N MET A 52 2.82 9.37 -22.97
CA MET A 52 3.17 8.71 -21.73
C MET A 52 4.15 7.58 -22.01
N ALA A 53 5.24 7.55 -21.26
CA ALA A 53 6.25 6.51 -21.29
C ALA A 53 6.05 5.57 -20.09
N ILE A 54 5.95 4.26 -20.33
CA ILE A 54 5.78 3.23 -19.28
C ILE A 54 6.69 2.02 -19.51
N GLY A 55 6.89 1.23 -18.46
CA GLY A 55 7.59 -0.05 -18.52
C GLY A 55 9.11 0.04 -18.44
N ARG A 56 9.70 1.24 -18.34
CA ARG A 56 11.14 1.36 -18.08
C ARG A 56 11.49 0.81 -16.70
N SER A 57 12.63 0.11 -16.55
CA SER A 57 13.05 -0.35 -15.23
C SER A 57 13.36 0.83 -14.31
N PRO A 58 12.92 0.80 -13.05
CA PRO A 58 13.52 1.61 -11.98
C PRO A 58 15.04 1.44 -11.97
N VAL A 59 15.77 2.46 -11.50
CA VAL A 59 17.25 2.46 -11.60
C VAL A 59 17.84 1.30 -10.84
N ASN A 60 17.43 1.10 -9.59
CA ASN A 60 18.00 0.08 -8.72
C ASN A 60 17.49 -1.33 -9.05
N VAL A 61 16.25 -1.47 -9.53
CA VAL A 61 15.79 -2.72 -10.19
C VAL A 61 16.66 -3.09 -11.39
N GLY A 62 16.92 -2.14 -12.29
CA GLY A 62 17.76 -2.37 -13.47
C GLY A 62 19.22 -2.69 -13.11
N ARG A 63 19.78 -2.01 -12.10
CA ARG A 63 21.11 -2.31 -11.55
C ARG A 63 21.17 -3.70 -10.95
N TYR A 64 20.15 -4.13 -10.21
CA TYR A 64 20.11 -5.47 -9.64
C TYR A 64 20.06 -6.54 -10.73
N LEU A 65 19.25 -6.35 -11.77
CA LEU A 65 19.23 -7.29 -12.91
C LEU A 65 20.57 -7.34 -13.67
N ALA A 66 21.29 -6.22 -13.77
CA ALA A 66 22.64 -6.20 -14.36
C ALA A 66 23.65 -6.92 -13.45
N PHE A 67 23.55 -6.73 -12.14
CA PHE A 67 24.32 -7.47 -11.14
C PHE A 67 24.11 -9.00 -11.30
N LEU A 68 22.88 -9.47 -11.53
CA LEU A 68 22.66 -10.89 -11.81
C LEU A 68 23.32 -11.36 -13.12
N ASP A 69 23.34 -10.54 -14.18
CA ASP A 69 23.99 -10.90 -15.45
C ASP A 69 25.52 -11.03 -15.34
N GLU A 70 26.13 -10.35 -14.36
CA GLU A 70 27.56 -10.44 -14.08
C GLU A 70 27.97 -11.80 -13.46
N GLY A 71 26.99 -12.66 -13.18
CA GLY A 71 27.22 -14.02 -12.64
C GLY A 71 27.34 -14.07 -11.12
N HIS A 72 26.97 -12.99 -10.42
CA HIS A 72 26.87 -12.99 -8.96
C HIS A 72 25.80 -14.00 -8.50
N ARG A 73 25.98 -14.54 -7.29
CA ARG A 73 24.98 -15.41 -6.67
C ARG A 73 23.65 -14.69 -6.53
N HIS A 74 22.57 -15.46 -6.54
CA HIS A 74 21.21 -14.96 -6.44
C HIS A 74 20.44 -15.74 -5.39
N SER A 75 19.44 -15.11 -4.80
CA SER A 75 18.61 -15.66 -3.74
C SER A 75 17.39 -16.41 -4.27
N LEU A 76 16.89 -16.07 -5.46
CA LEU A 76 15.59 -16.51 -5.95
C LEU A 76 15.68 -17.04 -7.39
N SER A 77 15.06 -18.18 -7.68
CA SER A 77 14.70 -18.57 -9.04
C SER A 77 13.36 -17.95 -9.46
N TYR A 78 12.95 -18.05 -10.73
CA TYR A 78 11.56 -17.70 -11.08
C TYR A 78 10.51 -18.66 -10.51
N THR A 79 10.91 -19.87 -10.11
CA THR A 79 10.02 -20.76 -9.34
C THR A 79 9.75 -20.18 -7.96
N ASP A 80 10.77 -19.61 -7.30
CA ASP A 80 10.61 -18.90 -6.02
C ASP A 80 9.73 -17.66 -6.17
N VAL A 81 9.97 -16.85 -7.21
CA VAL A 81 9.19 -15.64 -7.48
C VAL A 81 7.71 -15.96 -7.75
N LEU A 82 7.42 -17.00 -8.54
CA LEU A 82 6.04 -17.44 -8.76
C LEU A 82 5.38 -18.00 -7.51
N ASN A 83 6.14 -18.56 -6.56
CA ASN A 83 5.62 -19.07 -5.30
C ASN A 83 5.56 -18.02 -4.18
N ASP A 84 5.68 -16.73 -4.55
CA ASP A 84 5.63 -15.58 -3.63
C ASP A 84 6.74 -15.60 -2.56
N ASN A 85 7.90 -16.17 -2.87
CA ASN A 85 9.04 -16.21 -1.96
C ASN A 85 9.83 -14.89 -2.00
N ASP A 86 9.41 -13.90 -1.20
CA ASP A 86 10.05 -12.58 -1.12
C ASP A 86 10.97 -12.39 0.11
N SER A 87 11.14 -13.44 0.92
CA SER A 87 11.92 -13.42 2.16
C SER A 87 12.79 -14.67 2.36
N GLY A 88 13.02 -15.45 1.31
CA GLY A 88 13.74 -16.72 1.32
C GLY A 88 15.25 -16.61 1.53
N THR A 89 15.99 -17.58 0.98
CA THR A 89 17.44 -17.72 1.17
C THR A 89 18.19 -16.40 0.97
N ILE A 90 18.96 -15.99 1.97
CA ILE A 90 19.61 -14.68 2.03
C ILE A 90 21.01 -14.79 1.41
N THR A 91 21.31 -13.96 0.40
CA THR A 91 22.64 -13.88 -0.24
C THR A 91 23.31 -12.52 0.02
N TYR A 92 22.90 -11.46 -0.70
CA TYR A 92 23.43 -10.10 -0.57
C TYR A 92 22.39 -9.15 0.00
N GLY A 93 22.81 -8.12 0.76
CA GLY A 93 21.92 -7.08 1.28
C GLY A 93 20.88 -7.56 2.31
N GLY A 94 21.06 -8.74 2.90
CA GLY A 94 20.13 -9.27 3.90
C GLY A 94 18.72 -9.53 3.34
N ALA A 95 17.71 -9.44 4.21
CA ALA A 95 16.31 -9.62 3.81
C ALA A 95 15.83 -8.56 2.82
N GLU A 96 16.34 -7.33 2.91
CA GLU A 96 16.00 -6.28 1.94
C GLU A 96 16.58 -6.57 0.55
N GLY A 97 17.79 -7.13 0.47
CA GLY A 97 18.37 -7.55 -0.79
C GLY A 97 17.56 -8.65 -1.49
N VAL A 98 16.98 -9.59 -0.74
CA VAL A 98 16.03 -10.60 -1.28
C VAL A 98 14.78 -9.91 -1.82
N LYS A 99 14.23 -8.92 -1.11
CA LYS A 99 13.08 -8.13 -1.59
C LYS A 99 13.41 -7.33 -2.85
N LEU A 100 14.61 -6.76 -2.94
CA LEU A 100 15.08 -6.06 -4.15
C LEU A 100 15.21 -7.04 -5.33
N GLU A 101 15.75 -8.24 -5.10
CA GLU A 101 15.78 -9.29 -6.12
C GLU A 101 14.38 -9.71 -6.56
N PHE A 102 13.47 -9.94 -5.62
CA PHE A 102 12.08 -10.28 -5.88
C PHE A 102 11.40 -9.21 -6.73
N ALA A 103 11.54 -7.93 -6.35
CA ALA A 103 11.00 -6.80 -7.11
C ALA A 103 11.60 -6.72 -8.52
N ALA A 104 12.90 -6.97 -8.66
CA ALA A 104 13.59 -6.92 -9.94
C ALA A 104 13.14 -8.03 -10.90
N ARG A 105 13.03 -9.27 -10.41
CA ARG A 105 12.51 -10.40 -11.17
C ARG A 105 11.03 -10.24 -11.48
N SER A 106 10.24 -9.76 -10.52
CA SER A 106 8.81 -9.47 -10.69
C SER A 106 8.54 -8.41 -11.75
N TRP A 107 9.36 -7.36 -11.80
CA TRP A 107 9.32 -6.36 -12.87
C TRP A 107 9.56 -7.00 -14.24
N LEU A 108 10.59 -7.85 -14.38
CA LEU A 108 10.91 -8.49 -15.66
C LEU A 108 9.81 -9.46 -16.10
N LEU A 109 9.26 -10.24 -15.17
CA LEU A 109 8.12 -11.12 -15.43
C LEU A 109 6.88 -10.33 -15.88
N THR A 110 6.53 -9.24 -15.19
CA THR A 110 5.40 -8.39 -15.58
C THR A 110 5.62 -7.72 -16.93
N HIS A 111 6.84 -7.24 -17.19
CA HIS A 111 7.20 -6.68 -18.48
C HIS A 111 7.08 -7.72 -19.60
N PHE A 112 7.40 -8.99 -19.36
CA PHE A 112 7.17 -10.08 -20.31
C PHE A 112 5.66 -10.30 -20.54
N MET A 113 4.88 -10.41 -19.46
CA MET A 113 3.43 -10.66 -19.53
C MET A 113 2.65 -9.52 -20.20
N LEU A 114 3.16 -8.29 -20.20
CA LEU A 114 2.53 -7.13 -20.85
C LEU A 114 3.05 -6.83 -22.28
N SER A 115 4.04 -7.59 -22.76
CA SER A 115 4.82 -7.24 -23.96
C SER A 115 4.07 -7.40 -25.29
N THR A 116 3.11 -8.31 -25.36
CA THR A 116 2.30 -8.59 -26.56
C THR A 116 0.84 -8.77 -26.19
N GLU A 117 -0.05 -8.69 -27.17
CA GLU A 117 -1.48 -8.97 -26.96
C GLU A 117 -1.73 -10.40 -26.47
N ASP A 118 -1.08 -11.39 -27.10
CA ASP A 118 -1.16 -12.81 -26.67
C ASP A 118 -0.73 -12.99 -25.21
N ASN A 119 0.38 -12.36 -24.80
CA ASN A 119 0.84 -12.44 -23.41
C ASN A 119 -0.13 -11.76 -22.44
N ARG A 120 -0.83 -10.70 -22.84
CA ARG A 120 -1.86 -10.06 -22.00
C ARG A 120 -3.10 -10.94 -21.84
N THR A 121 -3.51 -11.66 -22.88
CA THR A 121 -4.57 -12.66 -22.78
C THR A 121 -4.19 -13.79 -21.83
N ARG A 122 -2.94 -14.29 -21.93
CA ARG A 122 -2.40 -15.31 -21.00
C ARG A 122 -2.26 -14.79 -19.58
N LEU A 123 -1.87 -13.53 -19.40
CA LEU A 123 -1.84 -12.88 -18.08
C LEU A 123 -3.23 -12.86 -17.44
N ALA A 124 -4.28 -12.48 -18.19
CA ALA A 124 -5.64 -12.49 -17.67
C ALA A 124 -6.07 -13.91 -17.23
N GLN A 125 -5.75 -14.93 -18.02
CA GLN A 125 -5.99 -16.32 -17.66
C GLN A 125 -5.20 -16.75 -16.41
N TYR A 126 -3.91 -16.39 -16.33
CA TYR A 126 -3.06 -16.68 -15.19
C TYR A 126 -3.63 -16.10 -13.88
N LEU A 127 -4.04 -14.83 -13.91
CA LEU A 127 -4.59 -14.15 -12.74
C LEU A 127 -5.96 -14.71 -12.33
N ASP A 128 -6.82 -15.09 -13.28
CA ASP A 128 -8.11 -15.75 -12.97
C ASP A 128 -7.89 -17.13 -12.31
N LEU A 129 -6.95 -17.93 -12.82
CA LEU A 129 -6.60 -19.22 -12.22
C LEU A 129 -6.05 -19.05 -10.80
N ALA A 130 -5.16 -18.08 -10.59
CA ALA A 130 -4.59 -17.78 -9.28
C ALA A 130 -5.67 -17.28 -8.29
N ASP A 131 -6.59 -16.40 -8.72
CA ASP A 131 -7.70 -15.91 -7.88
C ASP A 131 -8.68 -17.02 -7.45
N ARG A 132 -8.77 -18.10 -8.23
CA ARG A 132 -9.52 -19.33 -7.89
C ARG A 132 -8.76 -20.27 -6.95
N GLY A 133 -7.57 -19.88 -6.49
CA GLY A 133 -6.75 -20.62 -5.53
C GLY A 133 -5.82 -21.65 -6.15
N MET A 134 -5.64 -21.66 -7.47
CA MET A 134 -4.62 -22.51 -8.09
C MET A 134 -3.22 -21.99 -7.68
N PRO A 135 -2.28 -22.86 -7.27
CA PRO A 135 -0.91 -22.45 -6.99
C PRO A 135 -0.31 -21.69 -8.17
N ALA A 136 0.33 -20.54 -7.91
CA ALA A 136 0.74 -19.61 -8.94
C ALA A 136 1.70 -20.21 -9.98
N GLY A 137 2.62 -21.10 -9.59
CA GLY A 137 3.44 -21.85 -10.55
C GLY A 137 2.62 -22.70 -11.54
N THR A 138 1.62 -23.43 -11.04
CA THR A 138 0.71 -24.26 -11.85
C THR A 138 -0.19 -23.41 -12.73
N ALA A 139 -0.72 -22.30 -12.19
CA ALA A 139 -1.55 -21.36 -12.94
C ALA A 139 -0.77 -20.72 -14.08
N PHE A 140 0.50 -20.37 -13.85
CA PHE A 140 1.37 -19.82 -14.88
C PHE A 140 1.63 -20.85 -15.99
N GLU A 141 1.99 -22.09 -15.63
CA GLU A 141 2.22 -23.15 -16.62
C GLU A 141 0.96 -23.41 -17.46
N ALA A 142 -0.22 -23.44 -16.85
CA ALA A 142 -1.48 -23.63 -17.55
C ALA A 142 -1.81 -22.50 -18.55
N ALA A 143 -1.46 -21.25 -18.23
CA ALA A 143 -1.74 -20.10 -19.10
C ALA A 143 -0.65 -19.86 -20.17
N PHE A 144 0.62 -20.02 -19.81
CA PHE A 144 1.76 -19.71 -20.67
C PHE A 144 2.39 -20.93 -21.35
N GLY A 145 2.00 -22.15 -20.98
CA GLY A 145 2.59 -23.38 -21.52
C GLY A 145 4.08 -23.55 -21.23
N THR A 146 4.61 -22.80 -20.25
CA THR A 146 6.03 -22.77 -19.89
C THR A 146 6.18 -23.24 -18.45
N LYS A 147 7.09 -24.19 -18.22
CA LYS A 147 7.34 -24.70 -16.87
C LYS A 147 8.08 -23.64 -16.04
N PRO A 148 7.75 -23.47 -14.74
CA PRO A 148 8.40 -22.49 -13.87
C PRO A 148 9.93 -22.55 -13.87
N LYS A 149 10.50 -23.77 -13.89
CA LYS A 149 11.96 -23.98 -13.91
C LYS A 149 12.66 -23.48 -15.18
N ASP A 150 11.94 -23.31 -16.28
CA ASP A 150 12.49 -22.88 -17.55
C ASP A 150 12.45 -21.34 -17.70
N LEU A 151 11.77 -20.64 -16.77
CA LEU A 151 11.52 -19.20 -16.87
C LEU A 151 12.78 -18.35 -16.75
N ASP A 152 13.77 -18.75 -15.94
CA ASP A 152 15.05 -18.03 -15.86
C ASP A 152 15.68 -17.87 -17.25
N THR A 153 15.68 -18.94 -18.06
CA THR A 153 16.21 -18.90 -19.42
C THR A 153 15.32 -18.08 -20.36
N VAL A 154 13.99 -18.25 -20.28
CA VAL A 154 13.03 -17.52 -21.12
C VAL A 154 13.15 -16.01 -20.89
N LEU A 155 13.14 -15.59 -19.63
CA LEU A 155 13.15 -14.17 -19.25
C LEU A 155 14.53 -13.53 -19.46
N TRP A 156 15.62 -14.27 -19.28
CA TRP A 156 16.96 -13.81 -19.68
C TRP A 156 17.03 -13.53 -21.19
N ARG A 157 16.55 -14.45 -22.05
CA ARG A 157 16.52 -14.22 -23.51
C ARG A 157 15.61 -13.05 -23.90
N TYR A 158 14.45 -12.96 -23.26
CA TYR A 158 13.52 -11.85 -23.47
C TYR A 158 14.18 -10.51 -23.12
N ARG A 159 14.87 -10.45 -21.98
CA ARG A 159 15.60 -9.26 -21.52
C ARG A 159 16.63 -8.77 -22.54
N LEU A 160 17.42 -9.69 -23.12
CA LEU A 160 18.46 -9.33 -24.08
C LEU A 160 17.95 -8.83 -25.43
N SER A 161 16.73 -9.21 -25.83
CA SER A 161 16.28 -9.03 -27.22
C SER A 161 15.04 -8.14 -27.38
N SER A 162 14.21 -8.03 -26.34
CA SER A 162 12.81 -7.63 -26.49
C SER A 162 12.32 -6.62 -25.45
N LEU A 163 13.16 -6.20 -24.49
CA LEU A 163 12.81 -5.12 -23.57
C LEU A 163 12.64 -3.81 -24.31
N LYS A 164 11.44 -3.24 -24.20
CA LYS A 164 11.06 -1.99 -24.85
C LYS A 164 10.23 -1.15 -23.89
N GLU A 165 10.61 0.11 -23.78
CA GLU A 165 9.75 1.13 -23.20
C GLU A 165 8.55 1.34 -24.12
N VAL A 166 7.35 1.35 -23.54
CA VAL A 166 6.12 1.59 -24.29
C VAL A 166 5.82 3.08 -24.26
N GLN A 167 5.70 3.67 -25.45
CA GLN A 167 5.21 5.03 -25.63
C GLN A 167 3.73 4.97 -26.01
N VAL A 168 2.89 5.59 -25.20
CA VAL A 168 1.45 5.70 -25.43
C VAL A 168 1.17 7.14 -25.86
N ALA A 169 0.60 7.32 -27.05
CA ALA A 169 0.11 8.63 -27.47
C ALA A 169 -1.11 9.00 -26.62
N VAL A 170 -1.10 10.18 -26.03
CA VAL A 170 -2.20 10.74 -25.25
C VAL A 170 -2.59 12.08 -25.88
N PRO A 171 -3.33 12.06 -27.00
CA PRO A 171 -3.55 13.25 -27.84
C PRO A 171 -4.38 14.35 -27.15
N ALA A 172 -5.05 14.02 -26.04
CA ALA A 172 -5.81 14.97 -25.25
C ALA A 172 -5.60 14.71 -23.75
N LEU A 173 -4.51 15.24 -23.19
CA LEU A 173 -4.40 15.48 -21.75
C LEU A 173 -4.86 16.91 -21.47
N PRO A 174 -5.96 17.13 -20.75
CA PRO A 174 -6.31 18.48 -20.34
C PRO A 174 -5.18 19.04 -19.47
N ALA A 175 -4.62 20.18 -19.87
CA ALA A 175 -3.59 20.84 -19.10
C ALA A 175 -4.10 21.07 -17.67
N ALA A 176 -3.39 20.51 -16.68
CA ALA A 176 -3.72 20.73 -15.30
C ALA A 176 -3.60 22.24 -15.00
N ARG A 177 -4.68 22.85 -14.50
CA ARG A 177 -4.61 24.22 -13.99
C ARG A 177 -3.93 24.20 -12.63
N ILE A 178 -2.60 24.29 -12.64
CA ILE A 178 -1.79 24.33 -11.42
C ILE A 178 -1.78 25.76 -10.89
N ALA A 179 -2.35 25.96 -9.69
CA ALA A 179 -2.23 27.20 -8.95
C ALA A 179 -1.14 27.04 -7.87
N TYR A 180 -0.25 28.02 -7.78
CA TYR A 180 0.78 28.07 -6.75
C TYR A 180 0.39 29.06 -5.67
N THR A 181 0.54 28.65 -4.41
CA THR A 181 0.34 29.52 -3.26
C THR A 181 1.60 29.50 -2.40
N ASN A 182 2.18 30.67 -2.14
CA ASN A 182 3.32 30.76 -1.25
C ASN A 182 2.88 30.46 0.18
N LEU A 183 3.52 29.47 0.80
CA LEU A 183 3.34 29.19 2.22
C LEU A 183 4.32 30.04 3.03
N PRO A 184 3.87 30.70 4.12
CA PRO A 184 4.78 31.33 5.06
C PRO A 184 5.75 30.30 5.63
N GLY A 185 7.02 30.68 5.83
CA GLY A 185 8.02 29.77 6.40
C GLY A 185 7.62 29.20 7.76
N SER A 186 6.81 29.93 8.54
CA SER A 186 6.26 29.47 9.82
C SER A 186 5.28 28.29 9.69
N VAL A 187 4.74 28.02 8.49
CA VAL A 187 3.74 26.97 8.22
C VAL A 187 4.36 25.75 7.54
N SER A 188 5.45 25.91 6.78
CA SER A 188 6.05 24.83 5.97
C SER A 188 6.36 23.57 6.78
N ASP A 189 6.90 23.73 7.99
CA ASP A 189 7.19 22.60 8.87
C ASP A 189 5.92 21.84 9.31
N TYR A 190 4.79 22.53 9.46
CA TYR A 190 3.53 21.90 9.87
C TYR A 190 2.97 20.98 8.77
N VAL A 191 3.21 21.29 7.49
CA VAL A 191 2.82 20.41 6.38
C VAL A 191 3.60 19.09 6.44
N MET A 192 4.91 19.17 6.70
CA MET A 192 5.74 17.97 6.84
C MET A 192 5.44 17.19 8.13
N ILE A 193 5.10 17.89 9.23
CA ILE A 193 4.65 17.26 10.46
C ILE A 193 3.31 16.54 10.24
N ASP A 194 2.33 17.17 9.60
CA ASP A 194 1.03 16.55 9.30
C ASP A 194 1.18 15.28 8.45
N ALA A 195 2.03 15.32 7.42
CA ALA A 195 2.35 14.13 6.63
C ALA A 195 2.94 13.00 7.49
N LYS A 196 3.85 13.32 8.43
CA LYS A 196 4.40 12.33 9.37
C LYS A 196 3.35 11.79 10.34
N LEU A 197 2.41 12.62 10.80
CA LEU A 197 1.32 12.19 11.70
C LEU A 197 0.35 11.26 10.96
N LYS A 198 0.02 11.56 9.69
CA LYS A 198 -0.82 10.71 8.83
C LYS A 198 -0.19 9.35 8.52
N ALA A 199 1.13 9.23 8.61
CA ALA A 199 1.84 7.95 8.53
C ALA A 199 1.76 7.09 9.81
N CYS A 200 0.88 7.43 10.75
CA CYS A 200 0.62 6.69 11.99
C CYS A 200 1.89 6.35 12.79
N PRO A 201 2.69 7.36 13.19
CA PRO A 201 3.96 7.13 13.85
C PRO A 201 3.80 6.51 15.23
N SER A 202 4.88 5.94 15.77
CA SER A 202 4.91 5.45 17.14
C SER A 202 4.46 6.52 18.14
N ARG A 203 3.92 6.12 19.29
CA ARG A 203 3.47 7.06 20.33
C ARG A 203 4.58 8.04 20.74
N ALA A 204 5.80 7.56 20.94
CA ALA A 204 6.94 8.39 21.31
C ALA A 204 7.26 9.43 20.22
N THR A 205 7.23 9.03 18.95
CA THR A 205 7.44 9.92 17.81
C THR A 205 6.34 10.96 17.69
N GLY A 206 5.07 10.57 17.79
CA GLY A 206 3.93 11.49 17.72
C GLY A 206 3.90 12.50 18.87
N GLU A 207 4.19 12.07 20.10
CA GLU A 207 4.32 12.98 21.25
C GLU A 207 5.49 13.95 21.09
N ALA A 208 6.61 13.52 20.49
CA ALA A 208 7.74 14.40 20.18
C ALA A 208 7.37 15.44 19.11
N LEU A 209 6.63 15.03 18.08
CA LEU A 209 6.10 15.94 17.06
C LEU A 209 5.16 16.98 17.69
N LEU A 210 4.20 16.55 18.53
CA LEU A 210 3.30 17.45 19.26
C LEU A 210 4.08 18.47 20.10
N ARG A 211 5.08 18.02 20.87
CA ARG A 211 5.95 18.94 21.65
C ARG A 211 6.67 19.95 20.76
N SER A 212 7.16 19.55 19.59
CA SER A 212 7.84 20.45 18.65
C SER A 212 6.91 21.52 18.07
N MET A 213 5.61 21.24 17.97
CA MET A 213 4.61 22.18 17.47
C MET A 213 4.24 23.25 18.51
N THR A 214 4.23 22.87 19.79
CA THR A 214 3.80 23.73 20.89
C THR A 214 4.94 24.52 21.54
N SER A 215 6.20 24.09 21.38
CA SER A 215 7.38 24.74 21.96
C SER A 215 7.97 25.89 21.14
N ARG A 216 7.40 26.21 19.97
CA ARG A 216 7.92 27.27 19.09
C ARG A 216 7.84 28.66 19.74
N PRO A 217 8.90 29.48 19.66
CA PRO A 217 8.81 30.91 19.97
C PRO A 217 7.72 31.56 19.11
N GLY A 218 6.74 32.21 19.73
CA GLY A 218 5.57 32.77 19.04
C GLY A 218 4.35 31.82 18.93
N GLY A 219 4.47 30.59 19.45
CA GLY A 219 3.39 29.61 19.49
C GLY A 219 3.07 28.97 18.12
N THR A 220 2.00 28.18 18.08
CA THR A 220 1.52 27.60 16.82
C THR A 220 0.88 28.70 15.94
N PRO A 221 1.24 28.81 14.65
CA PRO A 221 0.66 29.79 13.75
C PRO A 221 -0.87 29.68 13.65
N GLN A 222 -1.54 30.83 13.57
CA GLN A 222 -2.99 30.94 13.27
C GLN A 222 -3.31 30.68 11.79
N HIS A 223 -2.68 29.66 11.20
CA HIS A 223 -2.87 29.28 9.81
C HIS A 223 -3.64 27.95 9.75
N PRO A 224 -4.64 27.78 8.85
CA PRO A 224 -5.46 26.58 8.78
C PRO A 224 -4.66 25.26 8.76
N LEU A 225 -3.62 25.17 7.93
CA LEU A 225 -2.76 23.97 7.86
C LEU A 225 -2.04 23.68 9.19
N ALA A 226 -1.57 24.71 9.90
CA ALA A 226 -0.89 24.52 11.17
C ALA A 226 -1.86 24.10 12.28
N ARG A 227 -3.08 24.65 12.27
CA ARG A 227 -4.15 24.31 13.22
C ARG A 227 -4.72 22.90 12.99
N LEU A 228 -4.89 22.47 11.73
CA LEU A 228 -5.28 21.10 11.41
C LEU A 228 -4.22 20.09 11.88
N ALA A 229 -2.95 20.35 11.57
CA ALA A 229 -1.84 19.49 11.99
C ALA A 229 -1.78 19.39 13.52
N LEU A 230 -1.90 20.53 14.23
CA LEU A 230 -1.89 20.54 15.70
C LEU A 230 -3.08 19.78 16.26
N GLY A 231 -4.29 20.00 15.73
CA GLY A 231 -5.50 19.30 16.13
C GLY A 231 -5.36 17.79 15.98
N ARG A 232 -4.84 17.31 14.84
CA ARG A 232 -4.51 15.89 14.62
C ARG A 232 -3.54 15.36 15.68
N ALA A 233 -2.46 16.10 15.94
CA ALA A 233 -1.48 15.71 16.95
C ALA A 233 -2.08 15.62 18.37
N GLN A 234 -2.96 16.57 18.73
CA GLN A 234 -3.64 16.63 20.02
C GLN A 234 -4.63 15.48 20.23
N ILE A 235 -5.33 15.05 19.17
CA ILE A 235 -6.32 13.95 19.25
C ILE A 235 -5.65 12.62 19.61
N ASP A 236 -4.57 12.27 18.90
CA ASP A 236 -3.96 10.93 19.01
C ASP A 236 -2.82 10.87 20.03
N TRP A 237 -2.06 11.96 20.21
CA TRP A 237 -0.87 12.01 21.07
C TRP A 237 -0.94 13.09 22.17
N GLY A 238 -2.07 13.77 22.32
CA GLY A 238 -2.26 14.82 23.32
C GLY A 238 -3.60 14.71 24.06
N LYS A 239 -4.22 15.85 24.30
CA LYS A 239 -5.58 15.95 24.86
C LYS A 239 -6.55 16.31 23.72
N PRO A 240 -7.53 15.46 23.40
CA PRO A 240 -8.50 15.73 22.33
C PRO A 240 -9.29 17.03 22.54
N GLN A 241 -9.54 17.40 23.80
CA GLN A 241 -10.22 18.65 24.16
C GLN A 241 -9.50 19.88 23.59
N ASP A 242 -8.16 19.89 23.59
CA ASP A 242 -7.36 21.05 23.19
C ASP A 242 -7.50 21.35 21.68
N ALA A 243 -7.96 20.39 20.88
CA ALA A 243 -8.17 20.54 19.45
C ALA A 243 -9.51 21.21 19.10
N ILE A 244 -10.51 21.13 20.00
CA ILE A 244 -11.92 21.43 19.66
C ILE A 244 -12.12 22.87 19.23
N ALA A 245 -11.53 23.85 19.94
CA ALA A 245 -11.76 25.27 19.67
C ALA A 245 -11.22 25.70 18.29
N ASP A 246 -9.99 25.33 17.98
CA ASP A 246 -9.35 25.67 16.70
C ASP A 246 -10.05 24.95 15.54
N LEU A 247 -10.38 23.66 15.70
CA LEU A 247 -11.08 22.90 14.66
C LEU A 247 -12.51 23.40 14.45
N SER A 248 -13.22 23.82 15.50
CA SER A 248 -14.57 24.41 15.40
C SER A 248 -14.54 25.71 14.61
N THR A 249 -13.52 26.55 14.83
CA THR A 249 -13.32 27.78 14.07
C THR A 249 -13.12 27.50 12.58
N LEU A 250 -12.31 26.50 12.24
CA LEU A 250 -12.07 26.10 10.85
C LEU A 250 -13.29 25.45 10.18
N ALA A 251 -14.03 24.62 10.93
CA ALA A 251 -15.22 23.95 10.44
C ALA A 251 -16.38 24.94 10.19
N GLY A 252 -16.47 26.01 10.98
CA GLY A 252 -17.52 27.04 10.91
C GLY A 252 -17.26 28.22 9.96
N ALA A 253 -16.08 28.30 9.33
CA ALA A 253 -15.77 29.35 8.35
C ALA A 253 -16.72 29.30 7.13
N ALA A 254 -16.82 30.39 6.35
CA ALA A 254 -17.84 30.54 5.28
C ALA A 254 -17.88 29.40 4.24
N LYS A 255 -16.75 28.74 3.95
CA LYS A 255 -16.69 27.54 3.09
C LYS A 255 -16.64 26.21 3.87
N GLY A 256 -16.36 26.28 5.17
CA GLY A 256 -16.17 25.15 6.09
C GLY A 256 -15.01 24.24 5.69
N ASN A 257 -14.06 24.01 6.60
CA ASN A 257 -12.99 23.03 6.31
C ASN A 257 -13.49 21.60 6.56
N THR A 258 -13.55 20.77 5.52
CA THR A 258 -14.04 19.37 5.63
C THR A 258 -13.16 18.51 6.54
N GLU A 259 -11.84 18.65 6.46
CA GLU A 259 -10.90 17.92 7.33
C GLU A 259 -11.07 18.33 8.80
N ALA A 260 -11.39 19.60 9.08
CA ALA A 260 -11.69 20.06 10.44
C ALA A 260 -12.96 19.41 10.99
N LYS A 261 -14.01 19.22 10.17
CA LYS A 261 -15.23 18.49 10.59
C LYS A 261 -14.90 17.03 10.93
N TYR A 262 -14.11 16.38 10.09
CA TYR A 262 -13.63 15.02 10.34
C TYR A 262 -12.83 14.93 11.65
N LEU A 263 -11.84 15.82 11.86
CA LEU A 263 -11.03 15.85 13.06
C LEU A 263 -11.83 16.20 14.32
N LEU A 264 -12.85 17.07 14.23
CA LEU A 264 -13.79 17.29 15.35
C LEU A 264 -14.51 16.02 15.74
N GLY A 265 -14.99 15.27 14.73
CA GLY A 265 -15.58 13.96 14.91
C GLY A 265 -14.69 13.02 15.71
N LEU A 266 -13.43 12.89 15.28
CA LEU A 266 -12.42 12.07 15.97
C LEU A 266 -12.10 12.58 17.39
N ALA A 267 -11.98 13.90 17.58
CA ALA A 267 -11.71 14.49 18.88
C ALA A 267 -12.81 14.14 19.89
N TYR A 268 -14.07 14.24 19.47
CA TYR A 268 -15.22 13.88 20.31
C TYR A 268 -15.34 12.37 20.54
N LEU A 269 -15.04 11.51 19.56
CA LEU A 269 -14.96 10.06 19.77
C LEU A 269 -13.91 9.72 20.83
N ARG A 270 -12.73 10.31 20.70
CA ARG A 270 -11.65 10.11 21.65
C ARG A 270 -12.00 10.63 23.04
N LEU A 271 -12.67 11.77 23.14
CA LEU A 271 -13.17 12.32 24.40
C LEU A 271 -14.24 11.41 25.03
N ALA A 272 -15.19 10.90 24.25
CA ALA A 272 -16.21 9.97 24.71
C ALA A 272 -15.60 8.68 25.29
N SER A 273 -14.51 8.19 24.70
CA SER A 273 -13.77 7.02 25.21
C SER A 273 -13.16 7.24 26.59
N GLN A 274 -12.99 8.49 27.03
CA GLN A 274 -12.43 8.89 28.33
C GLN A 274 -13.51 9.29 29.35
N GLN A 275 -14.79 9.21 28.96
CA GLN A 275 -15.93 9.70 29.74
C GLN A 275 -16.95 8.59 30.01
N GLN A 276 -17.87 8.85 30.94
CA GLN A 276 -19.00 7.98 31.28
C GLN A 276 -20.27 8.82 31.46
N GLY A 277 -21.44 8.18 31.46
CA GLY A 277 -22.72 8.86 31.71
C GLY A 277 -23.07 9.95 30.68
N ALA A 278 -23.70 11.03 31.15
CA ALA A 278 -24.16 12.13 30.29
C ALA A 278 -23.03 12.80 29.47
N PRO A 279 -21.84 13.10 30.02
CA PRO A 279 -20.72 13.63 29.22
C PRO A 279 -20.32 12.73 28.05
N ARG A 280 -20.29 11.40 28.27
CA ARG A 280 -20.01 10.45 27.19
C ARG A 280 -21.07 10.53 26.11
N ALA A 281 -22.36 10.55 26.48
CA ALA A 281 -23.46 10.64 25.53
C ALA A 281 -23.41 11.94 24.71
N GLU A 282 -23.10 13.07 25.34
CA GLU A 282 -22.93 14.37 24.67
C GLU A 282 -21.77 14.34 23.66
N SER A 283 -20.61 13.79 24.07
CA SER A 283 -19.46 13.63 23.18
C SER A 283 -19.75 12.67 22.03
N MET A 284 -20.44 11.55 22.26
CA MET A 284 -20.84 10.63 21.19
C MET A 284 -21.80 11.31 20.19
N ALA A 285 -22.77 12.07 20.67
CA ALA A 285 -23.68 12.82 19.81
C ALA A 285 -22.94 13.91 19.01
N ALA A 286 -21.96 14.58 19.61
CA ALA A 286 -21.11 15.55 18.91
C ALA A 286 -20.24 14.88 17.84
N ALA A 287 -19.61 13.75 18.17
CA ALA A 287 -18.84 12.96 17.22
C ALA A 287 -19.66 12.58 15.99
N HIS A 288 -20.84 11.98 16.21
CA HIS A 288 -21.74 11.56 15.13
C HIS A 288 -22.12 12.74 14.22
N ARG A 289 -22.58 13.86 14.81
CA ARG A 289 -22.95 15.07 14.04
C ARG A 289 -21.81 15.59 13.16
N HIS A 290 -20.60 15.68 13.72
CA HIS A 290 -19.44 16.19 12.97
C HIS A 290 -18.99 15.23 11.88
N LEU A 291 -19.07 13.92 12.11
CA LEU A 291 -18.72 12.90 11.11
C LEU A 291 -19.74 12.82 9.98
N VAL A 292 -21.04 12.92 10.27
CA VAL A 292 -22.09 13.09 9.25
C VAL A 292 -21.82 14.34 8.41
N ALA A 293 -21.50 15.47 9.06
CA ALA A 293 -21.19 16.71 8.35
C ALA A 293 -19.90 16.62 7.50
N ALA A 294 -18.93 15.80 7.91
CA ALA A 294 -17.72 15.54 7.14
C ALA A 294 -18.02 14.68 5.90
N VAL A 295 -18.73 13.57 6.06
CA VAL A 295 -19.16 12.68 4.95
C VAL A 295 -20.04 13.42 3.96
N ASN A 296 -20.96 14.26 4.41
CA ASN A 296 -21.80 15.05 3.51
C ASN A 296 -21.01 16.13 2.74
N ALA A 297 -19.94 16.66 3.34
CA ALA A 297 -19.10 17.66 2.69
C ALA A 297 -18.09 17.04 1.71
N ASP A 298 -17.67 15.80 1.95
CA ASP A 298 -16.85 15.00 1.04
C ASP A 298 -17.26 13.52 1.08
N PRO A 299 -18.24 13.12 0.25
CA PRO A 299 -18.67 11.72 0.15
C PRO A 299 -17.60 10.77 -0.38
N ALA A 300 -16.48 11.29 -0.90
CA ALA A 300 -15.35 10.49 -1.36
C ALA A 300 -14.35 10.17 -0.24
N SER A 301 -14.43 10.81 0.93
CA SER A 301 -13.54 10.52 2.06
C SER A 301 -13.91 9.18 2.71
N ALA A 302 -13.13 8.16 2.39
CA ALA A 302 -13.25 6.84 3.00
C ALA A 302 -13.00 6.88 4.51
N GLU A 303 -12.06 7.71 4.98
CA GLU A 303 -11.73 7.81 6.40
C GLU A 303 -12.86 8.45 7.21
N ALA A 304 -13.54 9.48 6.67
CA ALA A 304 -14.68 10.09 7.33
C ALA A 304 -15.87 9.13 7.42
N ALA A 305 -16.14 8.39 6.34
CA ALA A 305 -17.19 7.39 6.30
C ALA A 305 -16.91 6.24 7.29
N TYR A 306 -15.67 5.75 7.34
CA TYR A 306 -15.30 4.72 8.30
C TYR A 306 -15.35 5.22 9.74
N ALA A 307 -14.90 6.45 10.01
CA ALA A 307 -15.02 7.04 11.35
C ALA A 307 -16.47 7.19 11.78
N LEU A 308 -17.39 7.54 10.87
CA LEU A 308 -18.83 7.58 11.15
C LEU A 308 -19.38 6.21 11.52
N LEU A 309 -19.02 5.15 10.77
CA LEU A 309 -19.35 3.77 11.15
C LEU A 309 -18.84 3.45 12.56
N ARG A 310 -17.59 3.81 12.88
CA ARG A 310 -17.01 3.58 14.20
C ARG A 310 -17.77 4.30 15.31
N ALA A 311 -18.22 5.53 15.06
CA ALA A 311 -19.07 6.27 15.98
C ALA A 311 -20.39 5.53 16.28
N GLU A 312 -21.06 5.00 15.26
CA GLU A 312 -22.30 4.24 15.44
C GLU A 312 -22.06 2.93 16.21
N LEU A 313 -20.97 2.21 15.88
CA LEU A 313 -20.63 0.97 16.59
C LEU A 313 -20.34 1.20 18.07
N GLU A 314 -19.64 2.29 18.40
CA GLU A 314 -19.25 2.65 19.76
C GLU A 314 -20.39 3.26 20.61
N SER A 315 -21.48 3.68 19.96
CA SER A 315 -22.71 4.11 20.67
C SER A 315 -23.37 2.97 21.43
N GLY A 316 -23.20 1.73 20.95
CA GLY A 316 -23.87 0.54 21.48
C GLY A 316 -25.32 0.38 21.03
N GLU A 317 -25.87 1.36 20.32
CA GLU A 317 -27.24 1.34 19.78
C GLU A 317 -27.36 0.35 18.61
N ALA A 318 -28.60 0.14 18.16
CA ALA A 318 -28.87 -0.62 16.94
C ALA A 318 -28.27 0.13 15.73
N LEU A 319 -27.70 -0.63 14.78
CA LEU A 319 -27.10 -0.03 13.60
C LEU A 319 -28.17 0.63 12.73
N SER A 320 -27.91 1.88 12.33
CA SER A 320 -28.82 2.63 11.47
C SER A 320 -28.51 2.42 9.98
N GLU A 321 -29.38 2.93 9.11
CA GLU A 321 -29.11 3.02 7.67
C GLU A 321 -27.86 3.88 7.37
N THR A 322 -27.53 4.82 8.26
CA THR A 322 -26.31 5.62 8.18
C THR A 322 -25.07 4.73 8.32
N ALA A 323 -25.06 3.74 9.22
CA ALA A 323 -23.94 2.80 9.34
C ALA A 323 -23.74 1.96 8.07
N LEU A 324 -24.83 1.50 7.44
CA LEU A 324 -24.78 0.80 6.15
C LEU A 324 -24.17 1.68 5.06
N THR A 325 -24.73 2.87 4.89
CA THR A 325 -24.26 3.86 3.90
C THR A 325 -22.79 4.23 4.13
N ALA A 326 -22.41 4.51 5.38
CA ALA A 326 -21.05 4.87 5.74
C ALA A 326 -20.05 3.74 5.45
N THR A 327 -20.44 2.49 5.68
CA THR A 327 -19.59 1.33 5.37
C THR A 327 -19.41 1.13 3.87
N GLU A 328 -20.48 1.29 3.11
CA GLU A 328 -20.43 1.21 1.65
C GLU A 328 -19.54 2.31 1.05
N LEU A 329 -19.67 3.55 1.54
CA LEU A 329 -18.81 4.66 1.12
C LEU A 329 -17.35 4.42 1.51
N ALA A 330 -17.08 3.97 2.74
CA ALA A 330 -15.71 3.66 3.19
C ALA A 330 -15.07 2.60 2.31
N TRP A 331 -15.75 1.48 2.09
CA TRP A 331 -15.19 0.40 1.27
C TRP A 331 -15.09 0.77 -0.20
N LYS A 332 -16.09 1.47 -0.76
CA LYS A 332 -16.07 1.91 -2.16
C LYS A 332 -14.91 2.86 -2.45
N ASN A 333 -14.65 3.81 -1.56
CA ASN A 333 -13.65 4.86 -1.76
C ASN A 333 -12.26 4.50 -1.21
N GLY A 334 -12.12 3.39 -0.47
CA GLY A 334 -10.85 2.89 0.06
C GLY A 334 -10.75 1.36 -0.01
N ARG A 335 -10.99 0.78 -1.19
CA ARG A 335 -10.99 -0.69 -1.43
C ARG A 335 -9.66 -1.36 -1.12
N GLU A 336 -8.59 -0.59 -1.11
CA GLU A 336 -7.23 -0.98 -0.75
C GLU A 336 -6.99 -1.11 0.77
N VAL A 337 -7.91 -0.60 1.61
CA VAL A 337 -7.80 -0.67 3.07
C VAL A 337 -8.54 -1.90 3.59
N ASN A 338 -7.79 -2.89 4.08
CA ASN A 338 -8.33 -4.16 4.57
C ASN A 338 -9.37 -4.00 5.69
N ASP A 339 -9.20 -3.00 6.57
CA ASP A 339 -10.17 -2.72 7.64
C ASP A 339 -11.54 -2.29 7.09
N TYR A 340 -11.58 -1.56 5.99
CA TYR A 340 -12.85 -1.13 5.36
C TYR A 340 -13.53 -2.32 4.69
N ALA A 341 -12.75 -3.19 4.03
CA ALA A 341 -13.26 -4.44 3.48
C ALA A 341 -13.76 -5.41 4.58
N ARG A 342 -13.07 -5.49 5.74
CA ARG A 342 -13.50 -6.27 6.91
C ARG A 342 -14.84 -5.77 7.44
N ALA A 343 -14.95 -4.46 7.63
CA ALA A 343 -16.20 -3.84 8.08
C ALA A 343 -17.34 -4.09 7.09
N ALA A 344 -17.10 -3.93 5.78
CA ALA A 344 -18.08 -4.23 4.75
C ALA A 344 -18.50 -5.71 4.73
N ALA A 345 -17.55 -6.64 4.85
CA ALA A 345 -17.81 -8.08 4.84
C ALA A 345 -18.76 -8.48 5.99
N LEU A 346 -18.47 -7.99 7.20
CA LEU A 346 -19.26 -8.27 8.41
C LEU A 346 -20.61 -7.54 8.38
N LEU A 347 -20.64 -6.27 7.99
CA LEU A 347 -21.90 -5.52 7.99
C LEU A 347 -22.87 -6.04 6.93
N GLN A 348 -22.38 -6.44 5.76
CA GLN A 348 -23.20 -7.06 4.72
C GLN A 348 -23.68 -8.46 5.17
N ALA A 349 -22.89 -9.21 5.94
CA ALA A 349 -23.36 -10.45 6.57
C ALA A 349 -24.47 -10.17 7.59
N TYR A 350 -24.28 -9.16 8.44
CA TYR A 350 -25.27 -8.75 9.44
C TYR A 350 -26.59 -8.30 8.79
N ALA A 351 -26.52 -7.59 7.66
CA ALA A 351 -27.68 -7.16 6.88
C ALA A 351 -28.31 -8.28 6.01
N GLY A 352 -27.79 -9.51 6.05
CA GLY A 352 -28.29 -10.63 5.26
C GLY A 352 -27.88 -10.64 3.78
N ASN A 353 -27.00 -9.73 3.34
CA ASN A 353 -26.48 -9.68 1.98
C ASN A 353 -25.28 -10.62 1.80
N SER A 354 -25.57 -11.92 1.75
CA SER A 354 -24.53 -12.96 1.73
C SER A 354 -23.63 -12.90 0.49
N THR A 355 -24.12 -12.44 -0.66
CA THR A 355 -23.30 -12.36 -1.88
C THR A 355 -22.22 -11.30 -1.78
N THR A 356 -22.58 -10.09 -1.35
CA THR A 356 -21.62 -8.98 -1.19
C THR A 356 -20.63 -9.28 -0.07
N SER A 357 -21.12 -9.87 1.03
CA SER A 357 -20.28 -10.33 2.13
C SER A 357 -19.24 -11.36 1.67
N ARG A 358 -19.65 -12.42 0.95
CA ARG A 358 -18.73 -13.43 0.42
C ARG A 358 -17.66 -12.84 -0.50
N HIS A 359 -18.02 -11.87 -1.34
CA HIS A 359 -17.07 -11.20 -2.23
C HIS A 359 -16.00 -10.41 -1.44
N ALA A 360 -16.42 -9.64 -0.43
CA ALA A 360 -15.50 -8.91 0.43
C ALA A 360 -14.56 -9.87 1.19
N PHE A 361 -15.10 -10.93 1.79
CA PHE A 361 -14.29 -11.94 2.46
C PHE A 361 -13.30 -12.66 1.52
N LYS A 362 -13.71 -12.98 0.28
CA LYS A 362 -12.81 -13.63 -0.70
C LYS A 362 -11.59 -12.76 -0.98
N THR A 363 -11.80 -11.46 -1.14
CA THR A 363 -10.72 -10.49 -1.39
C THR A 363 -9.71 -10.53 -0.24
N LEU A 364 -10.19 -10.49 1.02
CA LEU A 364 -9.34 -10.55 2.21
C LEU A 364 -8.65 -11.91 2.37
N ALA A 365 -9.36 -13.02 2.14
CA ALA A 365 -8.83 -14.38 2.27
C ALA A 365 -7.68 -14.68 1.29
N ASN A 366 -7.65 -13.97 0.16
CA ASN A 366 -6.63 -14.08 -0.87
C ASN A 366 -5.45 -13.11 -0.66
N ASP A 367 -5.50 -12.22 0.34
CA ASP A 367 -4.42 -11.27 0.62
C ASP A 367 -3.25 -11.93 1.35
N ARG A 368 -2.19 -12.23 0.58
CA ARG A 368 -0.98 -12.85 1.15
C ARG A 368 -0.06 -11.86 1.86
N ARG A 369 -0.24 -10.55 1.65
CA ARG A 369 0.53 -9.52 2.34
C ARG A 369 0.04 -9.31 3.76
N ASP A 370 -1.23 -9.62 4.03
CA ASP A 370 -1.82 -9.62 5.37
C ASP A 370 -2.30 -11.02 5.79
N PRO A 371 -1.36 -11.94 6.13
CA PRO A 371 -1.69 -13.33 6.45
C PRO A 371 -2.61 -13.46 7.69
N ALA A 372 -2.56 -12.49 8.60
CA ALA A 372 -3.45 -12.45 9.76
C ALA A 372 -4.89 -12.15 9.33
N MET A 373 -5.10 -11.13 8.50
CA MET A 373 -6.42 -10.82 7.93
C MET A 373 -6.93 -11.92 7.02
N ALA A 374 -6.08 -12.54 6.20
CA ALA A 374 -6.47 -13.66 5.35
C ALA A 374 -6.92 -14.88 6.15
N THR A 375 -6.22 -15.20 7.24
CA THR A 375 -6.61 -16.28 8.15
C THR A 375 -7.94 -15.97 8.82
N TRP A 376 -8.09 -14.75 9.35
CA TRP A 376 -9.34 -14.27 9.93
C TRP A 376 -10.51 -14.36 8.95
N ALA A 377 -10.32 -13.94 7.69
CA ALA A 377 -11.35 -13.96 6.67
C ALA A 377 -11.80 -15.39 6.33
N LYS A 378 -10.86 -16.34 6.20
CA LYS A 378 -11.17 -17.76 5.96
C LYS A 378 -11.97 -18.37 7.11
N GLN A 379 -11.57 -18.07 8.35
CA GLN A 379 -12.29 -18.54 9.54
C GLN A 379 -13.72 -18.00 9.59
N TRP A 380 -13.91 -16.70 9.31
CA TRP A 380 -15.24 -16.09 9.29
C TRP A 380 -16.11 -16.58 8.13
N GLN A 381 -15.54 -16.85 6.96
CA GLN A 381 -16.26 -17.49 5.87
C GLN A 381 -16.79 -18.87 6.26
N ALA A 382 -15.96 -19.70 6.91
CA ALA A 382 -16.36 -21.03 7.38
C ALA A 382 -17.48 -20.93 8.43
N ARG A 383 -17.33 -20.04 9.42
CA ARG A 383 -18.37 -19.81 10.43
C ARG A 383 -19.69 -19.37 9.78
N LEU A 384 -19.67 -18.36 8.91
CA LEU A 384 -20.88 -17.89 8.23
C LEU A 384 -21.56 -18.97 7.37
N PHE A 385 -20.79 -19.91 6.82
CA PHE A 385 -21.32 -21.07 6.10
C PHE A 385 -22.02 -22.07 7.03
N GLU A 386 -21.48 -22.29 8.24
CA GLU A 386 -22.08 -23.14 9.27
C GLU A 386 -23.34 -22.53 9.91
N GLY A 387 -23.49 -21.20 9.81
CA GLY A 387 -24.58 -20.43 10.41
C GLY A 387 -24.13 -19.73 11.68
N VAL A 388 -24.16 -18.40 11.68
CA VAL A 388 -23.76 -17.55 12.81
C VAL A 388 -24.91 -16.61 13.17
N ASP A 389 -25.17 -16.45 14.45
CA ASP A 389 -26.17 -15.49 14.93
C ASP A 389 -25.76 -14.05 14.61
N SER A 390 -26.73 -13.21 14.26
CA SER A 390 -26.46 -11.80 13.93
C SER A 390 -25.80 -11.03 15.10
N SER A 391 -26.03 -11.46 16.35
CA SER A 391 -25.36 -10.89 17.53
C SER A 391 -23.85 -11.14 17.53
N ASP A 392 -23.40 -12.31 17.05
CA ASP A 392 -21.99 -12.66 16.98
C ASP A 392 -21.29 -11.89 15.87
N VAL A 393 -21.95 -11.71 14.72
CA VAL A 393 -21.45 -10.87 13.63
C VAL A 393 -21.30 -9.43 14.10
N LEU A 394 -22.31 -8.90 14.81
CA LEU A 394 -22.27 -7.54 15.37
C LEU A 394 -21.18 -7.39 16.43
N ALA A 395 -20.99 -8.39 17.29
CA ALA A 395 -19.93 -8.39 18.30
C ALA A 395 -18.54 -8.33 17.64
N GLU A 396 -18.33 -9.07 16.55
CA GLU A 396 -17.08 -9.00 15.79
C GLU A 396 -16.90 -7.66 15.07
N LEU A 397 -17.96 -7.12 14.47
CA LEU A 397 -17.92 -5.82 13.80
C LEU A 397 -17.54 -4.70 14.76
N ARG A 398 -17.98 -4.77 16.01
CA ARG A 398 -17.60 -3.83 17.09
C ARG A 398 -16.16 -4.00 17.57
N ARG A 399 -15.50 -5.11 17.24
CA ARG A 399 -14.12 -5.35 17.63
C ARG A 399 -13.17 -4.51 16.79
N ALA A 400 -12.48 -3.57 17.45
CA ALA A 400 -11.39 -2.82 16.86
C ALA A 400 -10.18 -3.74 16.59
N PRO A 401 -9.42 -3.51 15.49
CA PRO A 401 -8.11 -4.10 15.31
C PRO A 401 -7.21 -3.80 16.52
N ALA A 402 -6.31 -4.73 16.85
CA ALA A 402 -5.38 -4.52 17.94
C ALA A 402 -4.42 -3.34 17.60
N PRO A 403 -4.07 -2.49 18.57
CA PRO A 403 -3.09 -1.43 18.33
C PRO A 403 -1.77 -2.01 17.82
N GLY A 404 -1.16 -1.36 16.82
CA GLY A 404 0.13 -1.78 16.27
C GLY A 404 0.09 -2.98 15.32
N THR A 405 -1.09 -3.52 15.00
CA THR A 405 -1.24 -4.59 13.99
C THR A 405 -1.68 -4.05 12.63
N ALA A 406 -1.56 -2.74 12.39
CA ALA A 406 -1.86 -2.16 11.09
C ALA A 406 -0.89 -2.71 10.05
N PHE A 407 -1.44 -3.09 8.90
CA PHE A 407 -0.64 -3.47 7.75
C PHE A 407 0.25 -2.30 7.33
N ASN A 408 1.54 -2.54 7.19
CA ASN A 408 2.51 -1.54 6.74
C ASN A 408 2.89 -1.83 5.29
N GLU A 409 2.89 -0.78 4.49
CA GLU A 409 3.37 -0.83 3.11
C GLU A 409 4.83 -1.32 3.07
N TRP A 410 5.17 -2.20 2.12
CA TRP A 410 6.42 -2.97 2.14
C TRP A 410 7.50 -2.44 1.19
N THR A 411 7.33 -1.22 0.68
CA THR A 411 8.33 -0.57 -0.17
C THR A 411 9.63 -0.35 0.62
N ILE A 412 10.72 -0.89 0.08
CA ILE A 412 12.08 -0.74 0.63
C ILE A 412 12.80 0.46 0.00
N SER A 413 13.84 0.95 0.66
CA SER A 413 14.75 1.93 0.09
C SER A 413 15.68 1.26 -0.93
N GLN A 414 15.24 1.13 -2.18
CA GLN A 414 15.98 0.41 -3.23
C GLN A 414 17.41 0.94 -3.42
N ASP A 415 17.65 2.24 -3.23
CA ASP A 415 18.99 2.84 -3.32
C ASP A 415 19.91 2.39 -2.19
N SER A 416 19.44 2.48 -0.93
CA SER A 416 20.20 2.01 0.24
C SER A 416 20.48 0.52 0.14
N THR A 417 19.45 -0.27 -0.20
CA THR A 417 19.58 -1.72 -0.34
C THR A 417 20.56 -2.10 -1.46
N MET A 418 20.53 -1.42 -2.61
CA MET A 418 21.47 -1.70 -3.71
C MET A 418 22.92 -1.34 -3.33
N GLN A 419 23.14 -0.29 -2.55
CA GLN A 419 24.47 0.04 -2.02
C GLN A 419 24.99 -1.06 -1.10
N GLU A 420 24.14 -1.61 -0.23
CA GLU A 420 24.49 -2.73 0.65
C GLU A 420 24.79 -4.02 -0.13
N VAL A 421 24.01 -4.32 -1.17
CA VAL A 421 24.24 -5.45 -2.07
C VAL A 421 25.61 -5.34 -2.74
N ALA A 422 25.92 -4.18 -3.33
CA ALA A 422 27.19 -3.93 -3.98
C ALA A 422 28.38 -4.02 -2.99
N LEU A 423 28.21 -3.48 -1.78
CA LEU A 423 29.21 -3.55 -0.73
C LEU A 423 29.47 -5.00 -0.30
N ALA A 424 28.43 -5.81 -0.13
CA ALA A 424 28.54 -7.21 0.25
C ALA A 424 29.27 -8.04 -0.82
N ALA A 425 28.93 -7.86 -2.10
CA ALA A 425 29.61 -8.52 -3.22
C ALA A 425 31.08 -8.11 -3.35
N GLY A 426 31.38 -6.82 -3.14
CA GLY A 426 32.76 -6.31 -3.12
C GLY A 426 33.60 -6.91 -1.99
N ARG A 427 33.02 -7.14 -0.80
CA ARG A 427 33.70 -7.81 0.32
C ARG A 427 34.02 -9.27 0.00
N GLU A 428 33.06 -10.03 -0.53
CA GLU A 428 33.26 -11.42 -0.94
C GLU A 428 34.37 -11.54 -2.00
N SER A 429 34.36 -10.64 -2.99
CA SER A 429 35.40 -10.58 -4.03
C SER A 429 36.79 -10.27 -3.44
N ALA A 430 36.87 -9.35 -2.48
CA ALA A 430 38.11 -9.00 -1.81
C ALA A 430 38.64 -10.11 -0.89
N GLU A 431 37.75 -10.87 -0.25
CA GLU A 431 38.09 -12.04 0.56
C GLU A 431 38.64 -13.16 -0.32
N HIS A 432 37.99 -13.47 -1.44
CA HIS A 432 38.49 -14.45 -2.40
C HIS A 432 39.86 -14.06 -2.99
N ALA A 433 40.06 -12.77 -3.28
CA ALA A 433 41.35 -12.28 -3.76
C ALA A 433 42.49 -12.43 -2.73
N LYS A 434 42.16 -12.40 -1.42
CA LYS A 434 43.13 -12.61 -0.33
C LYS A 434 43.38 -14.09 -0.06
N ASP A 435 42.36 -14.92 -0.18
CA ASP A 435 42.43 -16.36 0.01
C ASP A 435 41.62 -17.10 -1.07
N PRO A 436 42.28 -17.58 -2.14
CA PRO A 436 41.61 -18.30 -3.23
C PRO A 436 40.97 -19.62 -2.79
N SER A 437 41.24 -20.11 -1.56
CA SER A 437 40.56 -21.28 -1.00
C SER A 437 39.17 -20.96 -0.44
N VAL A 438 38.86 -19.68 -0.22
CA VAL A 438 37.48 -19.21 0.04
C VAL A 438 36.72 -19.27 -1.28
N PRO A 439 35.73 -20.16 -1.45
CA PRO A 439 35.03 -20.29 -2.71
C PRO A 439 34.17 -19.05 -3.00
N VAL A 440 34.28 -18.48 -4.21
CA VAL A 440 33.22 -17.62 -4.75
C VAL A 440 32.06 -18.54 -5.11
N SER A 441 30.88 -18.29 -4.55
CA SER A 441 29.71 -19.09 -4.90
C SER A 441 29.34 -18.82 -6.37
N PRO A 442 29.34 -19.83 -7.25
CA PRO A 442 28.92 -19.63 -8.62
C PRO A 442 27.43 -19.26 -8.62
N GLY A 443 27.07 -18.13 -9.21
CA GLY A 443 25.70 -17.92 -9.67
C GLY A 443 25.42 -18.87 -10.82
N ASP A 444 24.31 -19.60 -10.78
CA ASP A 444 23.85 -20.44 -11.89
C ASP A 444 23.47 -19.57 -13.09
N ALA A 445 24.48 -19.06 -13.81
CA ALA A 445 24.28 -18.39 -15.08
C ALA A 445 24.07 -19.44 -16.17
N PRO A 446 22.94 -19.42 -16.90
CA PRO A 446 22.72 -20.34 -18.01
C PRO A 446 23.60 -19.92 -19.19
N GLY A 447 24.85 -20.40 -19.25
CA GLY A 447 25.72 -20.14 -20.41
C GLY A 447 27.21 -20.46 -20.30
N SER A 448 27.74 -20.89 -19.14
CA SER A 448 29.20 -21.02 -18.98
C SER A 448 29.86 -22.26 -19.63
N SER A 449 29.12 -23.11 -20.35
CA SER A 449 29.65 -24.36 -20.92
C SER A 449 30.25 -24.27 -22.34
N LEU A 450 30.35 -23.09 -22.96
CA LEU A 450 30.78 -22.96 -24.37
C LEU A 450 32.17 -22.35 -24.63
N ARG A 451 33.06 -22.28 -23.64
CA ARG A 451 34.46 -21.84 -23.85
C ARG A 451 35.51 -22.78 -23.25
N ARG A 452 35.51 -24.06 -23.64
CA ARG A 452 36.72 -24.90 -23.62
C ARG A 452 36.71 -25.94 -24.73
N ARG A 453 36.99 -25.49 -25.97
CA ARG A 453 37.67 -26.30 -27.00
C ARG A 453 38.46 -25.36 -27.92
N LYS A 454 39.76 -25.27 -27.65
CA LYS A 454 40.81 -25.25 -28.66
C LYS A 454 41.98 -26.05 -28.10
#